data_AF-A0AB39QI86-F1
#
_entry.id   AF-A0AB39QI86-F1
#
_cell.length_a   1.000
_cell.length_b   1.000
_cell.length_c   1.000
_cell.angle_alpha   90.00
_cell.angle_beta   90.00
_cell.angle_gamma   90.00
#
_symmetry.space_group_name_H-M   'P 1'
#
loop_
_entity.id
_entity.type
_entity.pdbx_description
1 polymer ?
#
loop_
_entity_poly.entity_id
_entity_poly.type
_entity_poly.pdbx_seq_one_letter_code
_entity_poly.pdbx_strand_id
1 'polypeptide(L)'
;MSTVTTTATSEPALAAGPSRPRLDWRLRFGALALIWGFSFLFIKVGTQAYAPFQVTLGRLVFGTAVLAAAMAVKRQRLPRGTRTWGHLAVAAFLLNALPFSLFAYAELTIPSTLAGICNATSPLWGMVLSLVALSEDRPTRVRFAGLGLGFIGVLTVLGAWQGFHGLDVTGTAMALLASLSYPVGWIYVRRTLAGTGDSHLAMTGAQLLLATVQLAVVTPLFTSLPAHFALLPLLAVAALGVLGTGLAVLVQYGLVAEVGPTTAQMVTYFIPVIAAAAGVAVLGESLRWSTPVGAVIVLAGAALTQVRRRPREGAGRA
;
A
#
# COMPACT_ATOMS: atom_id res chain seq x y z
N MET A 1 -33.72 42.92 47.41
CA MET A 1 -32.89 41.71 47.22
C MET A 1 -33.82 40.52 47.17
N SER A 2 -34.25 40.14 45.96
CA SER A 2 -35.15 39.00 45.73
C SER A 2 -34.33 37.91 45.05
N THR A 3 -34.14 36.80 45.76
CA THR A 3 -33.42 35.61 45.34
C THR A 3 -34.21 34.86 44.27
N VAL A 4 -33.70 34.85 43.04
CA VAL A 4 -34.21 34.02 41.94
C VAL A 4 -33.74 32.59 42.17
N THR A 5 -34.69 31.69 42.41
CA THR A 5 -34.45 30.24 42.48
C THR A 5 -34.56 29.67 41.07
N THR A 6 -33.44 29.31 40.46
CA THR A 6 -33.41 28.66 39.14
C THR A 6 -33.63 27.16 39.32
N THR A 7 -34.82 26.67 38.97
CA THR A 7 -35.13 25.24 38.81
C THR A 7 -34.34 24.67 37.64
N ALA A 8 -33.47 23.69 37.89
CA ALA A 8 -32.75 22.94 36.87
C ALA A 8 -33.68 21.91 36.22
N THR A 9 -33.99 22.09 34.94
CA THR A 9 -34.66 21.11 34.10
C THR A 9 -33.66 20.02 33.71
N SER A 10 -33.87 18.80 34.20
CA SER A 10 -33.11 17.62 33.80
C SER A 10 -33.45 17.21 32.36
N GLU A 11 -32.51 17.35 31.43
CA GLU A 11 -32.61 16.76 30.09
C GLU A 11 -32.55 15.22 30.18
N PRO A 12 -33.42 14.49 29.47
CA PRO A 12 -33.35 13.03 29.41
C PRO A 12 -32.11 12.62 28.60
N ALA A 13 -31.23 11.84 29.23
CA ALA A 13 -30.08 11.20 28.60
C ALA A 13 -30.55 10.38 27.40
N LEU A 14 -30.25 10.87 26.19
CA LEU A 14 -30.46 10.14 24.94
C LEU A 14 -29.70 8.81 25.04
N ALA A 15 -30.47 7.73 25.10
CA ALA A 15 -29.98 6.37 25.17
C ALA A 15 -28.98 6.10 24.04
N ALA A 16 -27.73 5.81 24.41
CA ALA A 16 -26.73 5.32 23.49
C ALA A 16 -27.23 3.99 22.89
N GLY A 17 -27.60 4.00 21.62
CA GLY A 17 -27.99 2.80 20.90
C GLY A 17 -26.88 1.74 20.93
N PRO A 18 -27.23 0.44 20.85
CA PRO A 18 -26.27 -0.65 21.02
C PRO A 18 -25.13 -0.51 20.01
N SER A 19 -23.92 -0.31 20.54
CA SER A 19 -22.67 -0.36 19.79
C SER A 19 -22.54 -1.76 19.19
N ARG A 20 -22.83 -1.89 17.89
CA ARG A 20 -22.60 -3.14 17.14
C ARG A 20 -21.20 -3.65 17.49
N PRO A 21 -21.01 -4.96 17.75
CA PRO A 21 -19.69 -5.50 18.02
C PRO A 21 -18.82 -5.23 16.79
N ARG A 22 -17.99 -4.20 16.89
CA ARG A 22 -16.99 -3.88 15.88
C ARG A 22 -16.01 -5.04 15.94
N LEU A 23 -15.92 -5.82 14.86
CA LEU A 23 -14.87 -6.82 14.70
C LEU A 23 -13.54 -6.23 15.18
N ASP A 24 -12.85 -6.90 16.10
CA ASP A 24 -11.63 -6.37 16.73
C ASP A 24 -10.67 -5.85 15.65
N TRP A 25 -10.10 -4.65 15.87
CA TRP A 25 -9.15 -4.03 14.97
C TRP A 25 -7.96 -4.97 14.69
N ARG A 26 -7.61 -5.84 15.65
CA ARG A 26 -6.57 -6.88 15.49
C ARG A 26 -6.91 -7.89 14.40
N LEU A 27 -8.16 -8.34 14.33
CA LEU A 27 -8.63 -9.26 13.30
C LEU A 27 -8.63 -8.59 11.93
N ARG A 28 -9.07 -7.32 11.86
CA ARG A 28 -9.01 -6.52 10.63
C ARG A 28 -7.57 -6.31 10.16
N PHE A 29 -6.65 -6.05 11.09
CA PHE A 29 -5.23 -5.89 10.82
C PHE A 29 -4.64 -7.19 10.26
N GLY A 30 -4.91 -8.33 10.90
CA GLY A 30 -4.45 -9.64 10.41
C GLY A 30 -5.03 -9.99 9.04
N ALA A 31 -6.32 -9.72 8.82
CA ALA A 31 -6.95 -9.92 7.52
C ALA A 31 -6.31 -9.03 6.43
N LEU A 32 -6.04 -7.75 6.74
CA LEU A 32 -5.38 -6.84 5.80
C LEU A 32 -3.95 -7.30 5.47
N ALA A 33 -3.20 -7.77 6.47
CA ALA A 33 -1.87 -8.36 6.27
C ALA A 33 -1.92 -9.54 5.31
N LEU A 34 -2.86 -10.46 5.51
CA LEU A 34 -3.05 -11.62 4.64
C LEU A 34 -3.43 -11.20 3.22
N ILE A 35 -4.43 -10.33 3.07
CA ILE A 35 -4.93 -9.86 1.77
C ILE A 35 -3.81 -9.22 0.94
N TRP A 36 -2.99 -8.36 1.56
CA TRP A 36 -1.87 -7.74 0.86
C TRP A 36 -0.67 -8.66 0.64
N GLY A 37 -0.40 -9.58 1.57
CA GLY A 37 0.62 -10.62 1.39
C GLY A 37 0.31 -11.54 0.21
N PHE A 38 -0.94 -11.99 0.09
CA PHE A 38 -1.41 -12.83 -1.03
C PHE A 38 -1.53 -12.07 -2.36
N SER A 39 -1.38 -10.74 -2.38
CA SER A 39 -1.49 -9.98 -3.62
C SER A 39 -0.44 -10.38 -4.66
N PHE A 40 0.81 -10.65 -4.25
CA PHE A 40 1.85 -11.14 -5.16
C PHE A 40 1.54 -12.56 -5.69
N LEU A 41 0.99 -13.44 -4.83
CA LEU A 41 0.50 -14.75 -5.29
C LEU A 41 -0.56 -14.59 -6.40
N PHE A 42 -1.55 -13.70 -6.20
CA PHE A 42 -2.62 -13.49 -7.18
C PHE A 42 -2.12 -12.82 -8.46
N ILE A 43 -1.12 -11.94 -8.38
CA ILE A 43 -0.45 -11.38 -9.56
C ILE A 43 0.19 -12.51 -10.36
N LYS A 44 1.01 -13.36 -9.71
CA LYS A 44 1.67 -14.50 -10.35
C LYS A 44 0.70 -15.48 -11.01
N VAL A 45 -0.42 -15.79 -10.36
CA VAL A 45 -1.46 -16.65 -10.94
C VAL A 45 -2.19 -15.95 -12.08
N GLY A 46 -2.44 -14.65 -11.97
CA GLY A 46 -3.07 -13.85 -13.04
C GLY A 46 -2.20 -13.78 -14.30
N THR A 47 -0.89 -13.63 -14.14
CA THR A 47 0.06 -13.53 -15.27
C THR A 47 0.27 -14.85 -16.02
N GLN A 48 -0.28 -15.97 -15.54
CA GLN A 48 -0.27 -17.24 -16.27
C GLN A 48 -1.14 -17.23 -17.53
N ALA A 49 -2.21 -16.42 -17.56
CA ALA A 49 -3.12 -16.33 -18.70
C ALA A 49 -3.34 -14.91 -19.23
N TYR A 50 -2.99 -13.88 -18.45
CA TYR A 50 -3.18 -12.49 -18.82
C TYR A 50 -1.87 -11.74 -18.89
N ALA A 51 -1.77 -10.79 -19.83
CA ALA A 51 -0.62 -9.91 -19.88
C ALA A 51 -0.56 -9.00 -18.63
N PRO A 52 0.63 -8.53 -18.20
CA PRO A 52 0.77 -7.72 -16.99
C PRO A 52 -0.14 -6.49 -16.90
N PHE A 53 -0.32 -5.77 -18.01
CA PHE A 53 -1.24 -4.65 -18.07
C PHE A 53 -2.71 -5.07 -17.91
N GLN A 54 -3.09 -6.24 -18.42
CA GLN A 54 -4.45 -6.78 -18.25
C GLN A 54 -4.72 -7.20 -16.80
N VAL A 55 -3.75 -7.85 -16.14
CA VAL A 55 -3.82 -8.18 -14.71
C VAL A 55 -4.02 -6.89 -13.90
N THR A 56 -3.22 -5.86 -14.21
CA THR A 56 -3.28 -4.59 -13.50
C THR A 56 -4.58 -3.83 -13.76
N LEU A 57 -5.03 -3.79 -15.02
CA LEU A 57 -6.31 -3.20 -15.40
C LEU A 57 -7.46 -3.92 -14.68
N GLY A 58 -7.48 -5.25 -14.69
CA GLY A 58 -8.49 -6.03 -13.98
C GLY A 58 -8.53 -5.73 -12.47
N ARG A 59 -7.35 -5.70 -11.82
CA ARG A 59 -7.22 -5.28 -10.41
C ARG A 59 -7.86 -3.92 -10.17
N LEU A 60 -7.56 -2.93 -11.03
CA LEU A 60 -8.07 -1.57 -10.90
C LEU A 60 -9.57 -1.48 -11.18
N VAL A 61 -10.08 -2.17 -12.19
CA VAL A 61 -11.52 -2.22 -12.51
C VAL A 61 -12.31 -2.78 -11.33
N PHE A 62 -11.93 -3.95 -10.82
CA PHE A 62 -12.62 -4.58 -9.69
C PHE A 62 -12.48 -3.76 -8.40
N GLY A 63 -11.29 -3.21 -8.13
CA GLY A 63 -11.07 -2.33 -6.97
C GLY A 63 -11.89 -1.04 -7.04
N THR A 64 -11.95 -0.41 -8.22
CA THR A 64 -12.75 0.79 -8.48
C THR A 64 -14.23 0.49 -8.33
N ALA A 65 -14.72 -0.65 -8.82
CA ALA A 65 -16.12 -1.04 -8.68
C ALA A 65 -16.54 -1.15 -7.20
N VAL A 66 -15.70 -1.77 -6.35
CA VAL A 66 -15.95 -1.86 -4.91
C VAL A 66 -15.97 -0.49 -4.25
N LEU A 67 -15.01 0.39 -4.55
CA LEU A 67 -14.99 1.74 -3.98
C LEU A 67 -16.14 2.60 -4.50
N ALA A 68 -16.52 2.48 -5.77
CA ALA A 68 -17.67 3.16 -6.35
C ALA A 68 -18.96 2.73 -5.66
N ALA A 69 -19.15 1.44 -5.42
CA ALA A 69 -20.28 0.93 -4.63
C ALA A 69 -20.28 1.48 -3.20
N ALA A 70 -19.12 1.49 -2.53
CA ALA A 70 -18.99 2.04 -1.18
C ALA A 70 -19.29 3.55 -1.12
N MET A 71 -18.84 4.32 -2.12
CA MET A 71 -19.15 5.74 -2.26
C MET A 71 -20.65 5.98 -2.51
N ALA A 72 -21.28 5.17 -3.36
CA ALA A 72 -22.72 5.25 -3.63
C ALA A 72 -23.55 4.98 -2.37
N VAL A 73 -23.21 3.94 -1.61
CA VAL A 73 -23.87 3.60 -0.34
C VAL A 73 -23.68 4.71 0.71
N LYS A 74 -22.48 5.28 0.81
CA LYS A 74 -22.16 6.39 1.73
C LYS A 74 -22.59 7.76 1.21
N ARG A 75 -23.19 7.83 0.02
CA ARG A 75 -23.60 9.06 -0.68
C ARG A 75 -22.49 10.12 -0.75
N GLN A 76 -21.24 9.66 -0.89
CA GLN A 76 -20.11 10.56 -1.04
C GLN A 76 -20.02 11.08 -2.47
N ARG A 77 -19.67 12.35 -2.60
CA ARG A 77 -19.50 13.01 -3.89
C ARG A 77 -18.02 12.98 -4.25
N LEU A 78 -17.73 12.83 -5.54
CA LEU A 78 -16.37 12.95 -6.05
C LEU A 78 -15.82 14.37 -5.81
N PRO A 79 -14.49 14.50 -5.64
CA PRO A 79 -13.83 15.78 -5.46
C PRO A 79 -14.13 16.73 -6.63
N ARG A 80 -14.28 18.02 -6.31
CA ARG A 80 -14.56 19.08 -7.28
C ARG A 80 -13.29 19.82 -7.67
N GLY A 81 -13.28 20.34 -8.90
CA GLY A 81 -12.21 21.22 -9.39
C GLY A 81 -11.20 20.51 -10.31
N THR A 82 -10.99 21.09 -11.49
CA THR A 82 -10.10 20.55 -12.52
C THR A 82 -8.66 20.39 -12.05
N ARG A 83 -8.18 21.30 -11.18
CA ARG A 83 -6.86 21.22 -10.56
C ARG A 83 -6.69 19.99 -9.67
N THR A 84 -7.71 19.67 -8.86
CA THR A 84 -7.71 18.47 -8.00
C THR A 84 -7.65 17.20 -8.85
N TRP A 85 -8.40 17.16 -9.95
CA TRP A 85 -8.37 16.04 -10.90
C TRP A 85 -7.01 15.88 -11.59
N GLY A 86 -6.35 16.98 -11.96
CA GLY A 86 -4.99 16.95 -12.51
C GLY A 86 -3.98 16.37 -11.53
N HIS A 87 -4.00 16.81 -10.26
CA HIS A 87 -3.14 16.26 -9.22
C HIS A 87 -3.48 14.80 -8.87
N LEU A 88 -4.77 14.45 -8.85
CA LEU A 88 -5.21 13.06 -8.67
C LEU A 88 -4.78 12.15 -9.82
N ALA A 89 -4.69 12.65 -11.05
CA ALA A 89 -4.20 11.86 -12.19
C ALA A 89 -2.71 11.51 -12.02
N VAL A 90 -1.91 12.45 -11.52
CA VAL A 90 -0.49 12.19 -11.20
C VAL A 90 -0.38 11.22 -10.02
N ALA A 91 -1.19 11.39 -8.97
CA ALA A 91 -1.23 10.47 -7.84
C ALA A 91 -1.69 9.06 -8.26
N ALA A 92 -2.69 8.97 -9.14
CA ALA A 92 -3.19 7.73 -9.71
C ALA A 92 -2.10 6.97 -10.47
N PHE A 93 -1.33 7.68 -11.27
CA PHE A 93 -0.19 7.14 -11.98
C PHE A 93 0.89 6.61 -11.01
N LEU A 94 1.36 7.45 -10.10
CA LEU A 94 2.49 7.11 -9.20
C LEU A 94 2.15 6.07 -8.14
N LEU A 95 0.91 6.02 -7.65
CA LEU A 95 0.51 5.15 -6.53
C LEU A 95 -0.23 3.88 -6.98
N ASN A 96 -0.65 3.78 -8.25
CA ASN A 96 -1.45 2.65 -8.71
C ASN A 96 -1.00 2.16 -10.08
N ALA A 97 -1.19 2.95 -11.13
CA ALA A 97 -0.99 2.46 -12.50
C ALA A 97 0.47 2.03 -12.75
N LEU A 98 1.45 2.87 -12.37
CA LEU A 98 2.87 2.59 -12.51
C LEU A 98 3.33 1.42 -11.60
N PRO A 99 3.18 1.47 -10.26
CA PRO A 99 3.70 0.41 -9.40
C PRO A 99 3.04 -0.94 -9.65
N PHE A 100 1.72 -0.99 -9.86
CA PHE A 100 1.04 -2.26 -10.06
C PHE A 100 1.43 -2.91 -11.39
N SER A 101 1.60 -2.11 -12.45
CA SER A 101 2.09 -2.62 -13.74
C SER A 101 3.53 -3.11 -13.61
N LEU A 102 4.41 -2.35 -12.97
CA LEU A 102 5.81 -2.74 -12.77
C LEU A 102 5.94 -4.02 -11.94
N PHE A 103 5.13 -4.22 -10.90
CA PHE A 103 5.11 -5.49 -10.17
C PHE A 103 4.60 -6.64 -11.03
N ALA A 104 3.55 -6.44 -11.81
CA ALA A 104 3.04 -7.47 -12.72
C ALA A 104 4.07 -7.87 -13.79
N TYR A 105 4.86 -6.91 -14.31
CA TYR A 105 5.96 -7.19 -15.23
C TYR A 105 7.15 -7.85 -14.52
N ALA A 106 7.52 -7.38 -13.33
CA ALA A 106 8.60 -7.96 -12.54
C ALA A 106 8.31 -9.44 -12.26
N GLU A 107 7.08 -9.77 -11.87
CA GLU A 107 6.68 -11.14 -11.58
C GLU A 107 6.65 -12.07 -12.81
N LEU A 108 6.89 -11.60 -14.03
CA LEU A 108 7.16 -12.51 -15.15
C LEU A 108 8.51 -13.21 -15.00
N THR A 109 9.47 -12.57 -14.35
CA THR A 109 10.85 -13.05 -14.29
C THR A 109 11.35 -13.30 -12.87
N ILE A 110 10.79 -12.61 -11.88
CA ILE A 110 11.12 -12.82 -10.46
C ILE A 110 10.04 -13.60 -9.70
N PRO A 111 10.43 -14.35 -8.64
CA PRO A 111 9.46 -14.98 -7.74
C PRO A 111 8.58 -13.95 -7.01
N SER A 112 7.36 -14.35 -6.66
CA SER A 112 6.42 -13.54 -5.87
C SER A 112 7.00 -13.15 -4.51
N THR A 113 7.79 -14.06 -3.92
CA THR A 113 8.57 -13.80 -2.70
C THR A 113 9.51 -12.61 -2.86
N LEU A 114 10.27 -12.53 -3.96
CA LEU A 114 11.21 -11.45 -4.21
C LEU A 114 10.48 -10.12 -4.44
N ALA A 115 9.38 -10.14 -5.20
CA ALA A 115 8.54 -8.97 -5.42
C ALA A 115 7.99 -8.40 -4.10
N GLY A 116 7.53 -9.27 -3.20
CA GLY A 116 7.08 -8.90 -1.85
C GLY A 116 8.17 -8.23 -1.02
N ILE A 117 9.41 -8.73 -1.06
CA ILE A 117 10.54 -8.12 -0.34
C ILE A 117 10.93 -6.76 -0.95
N CYS A 118 10.98 -6.66 -2.29
CA CYS A 118 11.19 -5.39 -2.97
C CYS A 118 10.16 -4.34 -2.50
N ASN A 119 8.88 -4.70 -2.42
CA ASN A 119 7.83 -3.81 -1.94
C ASN A 119 8.06 -3.29 -0.50
N ALA A 120 8.61 -4.13 0.39
CA ALA A 120 8.96 -3.69 1.75
C ALA A 120 10.13 -2.69 1.82
N THR A 121 10.80 -2.39 0.71
CA THR A 121 11.84 -1.36 0.64
C THR A 121 11.27 0.06 0.50
N SER A 122 9.98 0.24 0.24
CA SER A 122 9.35 1.57 0.10
C SER A 122 9.66 2.56 1.23
N PRO A 123 9.70 2.17 2.52
CA PRO A 123 10.11 3.08 3.60
C PRO A 123 11.57 3.54 3.50
N LEU A 124 12.47 2.70 2.98
CA LEU A 124 13.87 3.06 2.75
C LEU A 124 13.98 4.15 1.68
N TRP A 125 13.25 3.99 0.58
CA TRP A 125 13.16 5.01 -0.48
C TRP A 125 12.56 6.31 0.02
N GLY A 126 11.50 6.25 0.85
CA GLY A 126 10.93 7.44 1.49
C GLY A 126 11.93 8.17 2.38
N MET A 127 12.77 7.42 3.12
CA MET A 127 13.85 7.99 3.91
C MET A 127 14.87 8.70 3.03
N VAL A 128 15.37 8.05 1.97
CA VAL A 128 16.33 8.64 1.01
C VAL A 128 15.78 9.92 0.40
N LEU A 129 14.53 9.91 -0.07
CA LEU A 129 13.88 11.09 -0.63
C LEU A 129 13.73 12.21 0.40
N SER A 130 13.45 11.89 1.66
CA SER A 130 13.42 12.89 2.73
C SER A 130 14.79 13.56 2.92
N LEU A 131 15.90 12.82 2.79
CA LEU A 131 17.25 13.40 2.93
C LEU A 131 17.59 14.36 1.79
N VAL A 132 17.18 14.02 0.57
CA VAL A 132 17.52 14.79 -0.63
C VAL A 132 16.57 15.97 -0.83
N ALA A 133 15.28 15.81 -0.52
CA ALA A 133 14.23 16.78 -0.85
C ALA A 133 13.71 17.61 0.33
N LEU A 134 14.00 17.22 1.58
CA LEU A 134 13.63 17.96 2.79
C LEU A 134 14.87 18.12 3.68
N SER A 135 15.74 19.07 3.33
CA SER A 135 16.97 19.41 4.05
C SER A 135 16.81 19.80 5.53
N GLU A 136 15.58 19.90 6.04
CA GLU A 136 15.28 20.42 7.39
C GLU A 136 15.31 19.36 8.51
N ASP A 137 15.09 18.08 8.20
CA ASP A 137 15.13 17.01 9.20
C ASP A 137 16.43 16.21 9.10
N ARG A 138 17.49 16.64 9.83
CA ARG A 138 18.71 15.83 9.93
C ARG A 138 18.33 14.43 10.45
N PRO A 139 18.56 13.37 9.67
CA PRO A 139 18.21 12.02 10.07
C PRO A 139 18.91 11.64 11.35
N THR A 140 18.16 11.07 12.30
CA THR A 140 18.77 10.50 13.49
C THR A 140 19.68 9.34 13.10
N ARG A 141 20.76 9.11 13.87
CA ARG A 141 21.68 7.99 13.65
C ARG A 141 20.95 6.64 13.51
N VAL A 142 19.82 6.47 14.20
CA VAL A 142 18.94 5.29 14.14
C VAL A 142 18.32 5.12 12.76
N ARG A 143 17.85 6.20 12.13
CA ARG A 143 17.27 6.14 10.76
C ARG A 143 18.34 5.87 9.70
N PHE A 144 19.54 6.42 9.87
CA PHE A 144 20.68 6.11 9.00
C PHE A 144 21.10 4.64 9.12
N ALA A 145 21.17 4.12 10.35
CA ALA A 145 21.42 2.70 10.60
C ALA A 145 20.32 1.81 10.00
N GLY A 146 19.06 2.21 10.11
CA GLY A 146 17.94 1.51 9.48
C GLY A 146 18.03 1.48 7.95
N LEU A 147 18.46 2.59 7.33
CA LEU A 147 18.69 2.65 5.88
C LEU A 147 19.83 1.72 5.45
N GLY A 148 20.96 1.75 6.16
CA GLY A 148 22.08 0.85 5.90
C GLY A 148 21.71 -0.62 6.07
N LEU A 149 20.99 -0.95 7.16
CA LEU A 149 20.50 -2.30 7.41
C LEU A 149 19.54 -2.75 6.31
N GLY A 150 18.59 -1.91 5.92
CA GLY A 150 17.66 -2.21 4.83
C GLY A 150 18.37 -2.48 3.50
N PHE A 151 19.41 -1.68 3.18
CA PHE A 151 20.23 -1.90 1.98
C PHE A 151 20.99 -3.22 2.01
N ILE A 152 21.59 -3.57 3.16
CA ILE A 152 22.23 -4.89 3.37
C ILE A 152 21.20 -6.00 3.17
N GLY A 153 19.97 -5.83 3.68
CA GLY A 153 18.89 -6.78 3.49
C GLY A 153 18.58 -7.00 2.02
N VAL A 154 18.45 -5.93 1.23
CA VAL A 154 18.24 -6.04 -0.23
C VAL A 154 19.40 -6.78 -0.89
N LEU A 155 20.65 -6.42 -0.61
CA LEU A 155 21.82 -7.12 -1.16
C LEU A 155 21.87 -8.60 -0.78
N THR A 156 21.41 -8.93 0.42
CA THR A 156 21.30 -10.30 0.93
C THR A 156 20.28 -11.10 0.14
N VAL A 157 19.09 -10.52 -0.10
CA VAL A 157 18.06 -11.16 -0.93
C VAL A 157 18.56 -11.38 -2.37
N LEU A 158 19.28 -10.41 -2.91
CA LEU A 158 19.89 -10.49 -4.24
C LEU A 158 21.09 -11.43 -4.31
N GLY A 159 21.48 -12.07 -3.20
CA GLY A 159 22.60 -13.00 -3.17
C GLY A 159 23.88 -12.39 -3.75
N ALA A 160 24.10 -11.08 -3.52
CA ALA A 160 25.17 -10.31 -4.17
C ALA A 160 26.57 -10.96 -3.98
N TRP A 161 26.74 -11.80 -2.96
CA TRP A 161 27.95 -12.57 -2.67
C TRP A 161 28.22 -13.74 -3.64
N GLN A 162 27.26 -14.20 -4.44
CA GLN A 162 27.47 -15.28 -5.44
C GLN A 162 27.76 -14.76 -6.85
N GLY A 163 27.89 -13.43 -7.02
CA GLY A 163 27.66 -12.78 -8.30
C GLY A 163 26.18 -12.87 -8.66
N PHE A 164 25.63 -11.90 -9.39
CA PHE A 164 24.19 -11.87 -9.72
C PHE A 164 23.74 -12.98 -10.71
N HIS A 165 24.44 -14.11 -10.76
CA HIS A 165 24.17 -15.26 -11.60
C HIS A 165 22.83 -15.91 -11.21
N GLY A 166 21.86 -15.85 -12.13
CA GLY A 166 20.54 -16.47 -11.98
C GLY A 166 19.44 -15.59 -11.41
N LEU A 167 19.70 -14.29 -11.16
CA LEU A 167 18.67 -13.31 -10.85
C LEU A 167 18.40 -12.44 -12.07
N ASP A 168 17.13 -12.28 -12.45
CA ASP A 168 16.77 -11.28 -13.45
C ASP A 168 16.86 -9.88 -12.82
N VAL A 169 17.95 -9.21 -13.14
CA VAL A 169 18.24 -7.83 -12.75
C VAL A 169 17.12 -6.90 -13.24
N THR A 170 16.53 -7.19 -14.39
CA THR A 170 15.48 -6.37 -15.00
C THR A 170 14.20 -6.41 -14.17
N GLY A 171 13.67 -7.61 -13.87
CA GLY A 171 12.49 -7.77 -13.01
C GLY A 171 12.70 -7.20 -11.61
N THR A 172 13.88 -7.41 -11.03
CA THR A 172 14.25 -6.82 -9.74
C THR A 172 14.25 -5.29 -9.79
N ALA A 173 14.86 -4.70 -10.82
CA ALA A 173 14.91 -3.25 -11.00
C ALA A 173 13.49 -2.67 -11.18
N MET A 174 12.62 -3.35 -11.93
CA MET A 174 11.21 -2.98 -12.06
C MET A 174 10.49 -3.00 -10.71
N ALA A 175 10.68 -4.04 -9.89
CA ALA A 175 10.07 -4.13 -8.56
C ALA A 175 10.59 -3.05 -7.59
N LEU A 176 11.89 -2.73 -7.63
CA LEU A 176 12.47 -1.64 -6.84
C LEU A 176 11.96 -0.27 -7.31
N LEU A 177 11.84 -0.06 -8.63
CA LEU A 177 11.27 1.16 -9.20
C LEU A 177 9.79 1.32 -8.82
N ALA A 178 9.02 0.23 -8.83
CA ALA A 178 7.65 0.22 -8.30
C ALA A 178 7.62 0.67 -6.83
N SER A 179 8.52 0.13 -6.02
CA SER A 179 8.62 0.45 -4.58
C SER A 179 9.05 1.90 -4.32
N LEU A 180 9.86 2.49 -5.20
CA LEU A 180 10.27 3.90 -5.17
C LEU A 180 9.13 4.85 -5.57
N SER A 181 8.24 4.43 -6.48
CA SER A 181 7.12 5.27 -6.93
C SER A 181 6.14 5.61 -5.80
N TYR A 182 5.96 4.72 -4.82
CA TYR A 182 5.09 4.93 -3.66
C TYR A 182 5.47 6.16 -2.82
N PRO A 183 6.70 6.27 -2.25
CA PRO A 183 7.06 7.45 -1.47
C PRO A 183 7.08 8.74 -2.31
N VAL A 184 7.46 8.69 -3.59
CA VAL A 184 7.36 9.86 -4.49
C VAL A 184 5.89 10.31 -4.61
N GLY A 185 4.99 9.38 -4.87
CA GLY A 185 3.55 9.65 -4.96
C GLY A 185 2.97 10.19 -3.66
N TRP A 186 3.34 9.62 -2.51
CA TRP A 186 2.86 10.10 -1.21
C TRP A 186 3.39 11.49 -0.85
N ILE A 187 4.64 11.80 -1.17
CA ILE A 187 5.20 13.16 -1.03
C ILE A 187 4.44 14.14 -1.93
N TYR A 188 4.16 13.75 -3.17
CA TYR A 188 3.40 14.56 -4.11
C TYR A 188 1.97 14.84 -3.60
N VAL A 189 1.26 13.81 -3.16
CA VAL A 189 -0.09 13.93 -2.57
C VAL A 189 -0.06 14.85 -1.35
N ARG A 190 0.92 14.69 -0.46
CA ARG A 190 1.06 15.54 0.73
C ARG A 190 1.32 17.00 0.38
N ARG A 191 2.01 17.30 -0.73
CA ARG A 191 2.30 18.68 -1.15
C ARG A 191 1.17 19.34 -1.94
N THR A 192 0.39 18.57 -2.70
CA THR A 192 -0.57 19.11 -3.69
C THR A 192 -2.02 18.92 -3.31
N LEU A 193 -2.33 17.85 -2.59
CA LEU A 193 -3.70 17.43 -2.27
C LEU A 193 -4.01 17.56 -0.77
N ALA A 194 -3.01 17.80 0.09
CA ALA A 194 -3.24 18.11 1.49
C ALA A 194 -4.05 19.41 1.64
N GLY A 195 -5.12 19.36 2.44
CA GLY A 195 -5.96 20.53 2.73
C GLY A 195 -7.11 20.77 1.75
N THR A 196 -7.36 19.89 0.78
CA THR A 196 -8.53 19.99 -0.13
C THR A 196 -9.89 19.82 0.57
N GLY A 197 -9.91 19.30 1.81
CA GLY A 197 -11.14 19.14 2.60
C GLY A 197 -12.06 18.00 2.15
N ASP A 198 -11.72 17.33 1.04
CA ASP A 198 -12.45 16.19 0.50
C ASP A 198 -12.28 14.93 1.36
N SER A 199 -13.28 14.04 1.34
CA SER A 199 -13.19 12.77 2.06
C SER A 199 -12.11 11.87 1.47
N HIS A 200 -11.31 11.24 2.32
CA HIS A 200 -10.28 10.29 1.90
C HIS A 200 -10.82 9.19 0.98
N LEU A 201 -12.03 8.68 1.26
CA LEU A 201 -12.67 7.68 0.41
C LEU A 201 -12.99 8.23 -0.99
N ALA A 202 -13.47 9.47 -1.09
CA ALA A 202 -13.74 10.12 -2.36
C ALA A 202 -12.45 10.39 -3.17
N MET A 203 -11.37 10.80 -2.49
CA MET A 203 -10.07 11.00 -3.12
C MET A 203 -9.48 9.69 -3.64
N THR A 204 -9.46 8.64 -2.81
CA THR A 204 -8.94 7.33 -3.21
C THR A 204 -9.81 6.70 -4.30
N GLY A 205 -11.14 6.86 -4.23
CA GLY A 205 -12.07 6.41 -5.28
C GLY A 205 -11.81 7.11 -6.62
N ALA A 206 -11.65 8.43 -6.62
CA ALA A 206 -11.29 9.19 -7.83
C ALA A 206 -9.91 8.81 -8.37
N GLN A 207 -8.93 8.60 -7.48
CA GLN A 207 -7.59 8.15 -7.83
C GLN A 207 -7.60 6.79 -8.52
N LEU A 208 -8.33 5.81 -7.98
CA LEU A 208 -8.47 4.48 -8.60
C LEU A 208 -9.21 4.54 -9.95
N LEU A 209 -10.25 5.36 -10.04
CA LEU A 209 -10.97 5.58 -11.29
C LEU A 209 -10.04 6.14 -12.37
N LEU A 210 -9.24 7.15 -12.04
CA LEU A 210 -8.26 7.73 -12.96
C LEU A 210 -7.18 6.72 -13.36
N ALA A 211 -6.67 5.93 -12.42
CA ALA A 211 -5.71 4.86 -12.73
C ALA A 211 -6.33 3.81 -13.67
N THR A 212 -7.60 3.47 -13.46
CA THR A 212 -8.36 2.55 -14.32
C THR A 212 -8.48 3.11 -15.74
N VAL A 213 -8.84 4.39 -15.87
CA VAL A 213 -8.94 5.06 -17.18
C VAL A 213 -7.57 5.13 -17.87
N GLN A 214 -6.51 5.49 -17.15
CA GLN A 214 -5.15 5.51 -17.68
C GLN A 214 -4.75 4.15 -18.24
N LEU A 215 -4.96 3.06 -17.49
CA LEU A 215 -4.63 1.73 -17.99
C LEU A 215 -5.61 1.21 -19.04
N ALA A 216 -6.88 1.62 -19.03
CA ALA A 216 -7.81 1.26 -20.10
C ALA A 216 -7.36 1.84 -21.46
N VAL A 217 -6.73 3.01 -21.46
CA VAL A 217 -6.13 3.61 -22.66
C VAL A 217 -4.79 2.96 -23.02
N VAL A 218 -3.93 2.68 -22.03
CA VAL A 218 -2.58 2.15 -22.28
C VAL A 218 -2.58 0.66 -22.65
N THR A 219 -3.37 -0.17 -21.97
CA THR A 219 -3.40 -1.63 -22.16
C THR A 219 -3.57 -2.06 -23.64
N PRO A 220 -4.55 -1.54 -24.40
CA PRO A 220 -4.73 -1.95 -25.80
C PRO A 220 -3.59 -1.53 -26.74
N LEU A 221 -2.76 -0.56 -26.34
CA LEU A 221 -1.58 -0.14 -27.13
C LEU A 221 -0.43 -1.15 -27.07
N PHE A 222 -0.38 -1.97 -26.02
CA PHE A 222 0.71 -2.90 -25.76
C PHE A 222 0.27 -4.37 -25.77
N THR A 223 -1.04 -4.64 -25.67
CA THR A 223 -1.56 -6.01 -25.54
C THR A 223 -2.85 -6.20 -26.33
N SER A 224 -2.94 -7.31 -27.04
CA SER A 224 -4.17 -7.78 -27.67
C SER A 224 -5.14 -8.34 -26.63
N LEU A 225 -6.43 -8.40 -26.96
CA LEU A 225 -7.42 -9.01 -26.08
C LEU A 225 -7.09 -10.49 -25.82
N PRO A 226 -7.35 -11.01 -24.61
CA PRO A 226 -7.14 -12.43 -24.32
C PRO A 226 -8.00 -13.29 -25.25
N ALA A 227 -7.38 -14.26 -25.91
CA ALA A 227 -8.10 -15.20 -26.77
C ALA A 227 -8.99 -16.17 -25.96
N HIS A 228 -8.67 -16.39 -24.68
CA HIS A 228 -9.41 -17.24 -23.77
C HIS A 228 -9.41 -16.64 -22.36
N PHE A 229 -10.50 -16.84 -21.62
CA PHE A 229 -10.63 -16.41 -20.24
C PHE A 229 -10.51 -17.62 -19.32
N ALA A 230 -9.28 -17.91 -18.89
CA ALA A 230 -9.05 -18.98 -17.93
C ALA A 230 -9.65 -18.60 -16.56
N LEU A 231 -10.53 -19.46 -16.03
CA LEU A 231 -11.31 -19.17 -14.82
C LEU A 231 -10.41 -18.88 -13.61
N LEU A 232 -9.38 -19.70 -13.37
CA LEU A 232 -8.53 -19.55 -12.19
C LEU A 232 -7.72 -18.24 -12.19
N PRO A 233 -7.00 -17.87 -13.26
CA PRO A 233 -6.39 -16.54 -13.39
C PRO A 233 -7.39 -15.39 -13.28
N LEU A 234 -8.61 -15.54 -13.82
CA LEU A 234 -9.64 -14.50 -13.72
C LEU A 234 -10.08 -14.30 -12.27
N LEU A 235 -10.30 -15.39 -11.53
CA LEU A 235 -10.63 -15.35 -10.11
C LEU A 235 -9.49 -14.76 -9.28
N ALA A 236 -8.23 -15.04 -9.62
CA ALA A 236 -7.08 -14.43 -8.97
C ALA A 236 -7.05 -12.90 -9.19
N VAL A 237 -7.26 -12.43 -10.43
CA VAL A 237 -7.35 -11.00 -10.75
C VAL A 237 -8.55 -10.34 -10.06
N ALA A 238 -9.70 -11.02 -10.01
CA ALA A 238 -10.88 -10.55 -9.30
C ALA A 238 -10.62 -10.45 -7.79
N ALA A 239 -10.02 -11.47 -7.17
CA ALA A 239 -9.63 -11.44 -5.76
C ALA A 239 -8.62 -10.31 -5.47
N LEU A 240 -7.63 -10.12 -6.35
CA LEU A 240 -6.63 -9.06 -6.24
C LEU A 240 -7.27 -7.66 -6.28
N GLY A 241 -8.27 -7.45 -7.14
CA GLY A 241 -8.99 -6.18 -7.22
C GLY A 241 -10.00 -5.97 -6.09
N VAL A 242 -10.91 -6.93 -5.89
CA VAL A 242 -11.98 -6.84 -4.89
C VAL A 242 -11.41 -6.87 -3.48
N LEU A 243 -10.61 -7.87 -3.14
CA LEU A 243 -10.05 -8.04 -1.79
C LEU A 243 -8.81 -7.17 -1.64
N GLY A 244 -7.82 -7.33 -2.52
CA GLY A 244 -6.50 -6.70 -2.44
C GLY A 244 -6.48 -5.19 -2.57
N THR A 245 -7.49 -4.61 -3.23
CA THR A 245 -7.55 -3.17 -3.50
C THR A 245 -8.81 -2.54 -2.90
N GLY A 246 -10.01 -2.95 -3.34
CA GLY A 246 -11.26 -2.33 -2.91
C GLY A 246 -11.53 -2.48 -1.41
N LEU A 247 -11.72 -3.70 -0.92
CA LEU A 247 -12.00 -3.98 0.50
C LEU A 247 -10.81 -3.63 1.38
N ALA A 248 -9.58 -3.93 0.95
CA ALA A 248 -8.38 -3.59 1.69
C ALA A 248 -8.29 -2.09 2.00
N VAL A 249 -8.57 -1.21 1.03
CA VAL A 249 -8.60 0.25 1.26
C VAL A 249 -9.65 0.64 2.29
N LEU A 250 -10.85 0.03 2.26
CA LEU A 250 -11.90 0.33 3.24
C LEU A 250 -11.50 -0.11 4.66
N VAL A 251 -10.90 -1.30 4.78
CA VAL A 251 -10.40 -1.83 6.06
C VAL A 251 -9.23 -0.98 6.57
N GLN A 252 -8.29 -0.62 5.70
CA GLN A 252 -7.17 0.24 6.03
C GLN A 252 -7.66 1.60 6.52
N TYR A 253 -8.63 2.22 5.83
CA TYR A 253 -9.20 3.48 6.26
C TYR A 253 -9.83 3.38 7.67
N GLY A 254 -10.59 2.32 7.94
CA GLY A 254 -11.14 2.06 9.26
C GLY A 254 -10.06 1.89 10.34
N LEU A 255 -8.99 1.15 10.04
CA LEU A 255 -7.85 0.96 10.95
C LEU A 255 -7.12 2.28 11.22
N VAL A 256 -6.86 3.08 10.20
CA VAL A 256 -6.20 4.39 10.36
C VAL A 256 -7.04 5.32 11.24
N ALA A 257 -8.37 5.29 11.09
CA ALA A 257 -9.27 6.09 11.92
C ALA A 257 -9.36 5.60 13.37
N GLU A 258 -9.19 4.30 13.63
CA GLU A 258 -9.36 3.67 14.95
C GLU A 258 -8.06 3.61 15.76
N VAL A 259 -6.94 3.19 15.16
CA VAL A 259 -5.64 2.99 15.84
C VAL A 259 -4.52 3.92 15.35
N GLY A 260 -4.84 4.81 14.41
CA GLY A 260 -3.91 5.78 13.84
C GLY A 260 -3.08 5.24 12.66
N PRO A 261 -2.50 6.15 11.86
CA PRO A 261 -1.76 5.79 10.63
C PRO A 261 -0.48 5.00 10.93
N THR A 262 0.23 5.27 12.03
CA THR A 262 1.48 4.57 12.35
C THR A 262 1.23 3.08 12.59
N THR A 263 0.26 2.74 13.43
CA THR A 263 -0.10 1.34 13.73
C THR A 263 -0.67 0.66 12.50
N ALA A 264 -1.57 1.31 11.75
CA ALA A 264 -2.15 0.74 10.54
C ALA A 264 -1.09 0.41 9.47
N GLN A 265 -0.04 1.25 9.32
CA GLN A 265 1.03 1.01 8.36
C GLN A 265 1.96 -0.15 8.74
N MET A 266 1.97 -0.60 10.00
CA MET A 266 2.76 -1.76 10.43
C MET A 266 2.36 -3.03 9.68
N VAL A 267 1.14 -3.08 9.12
CA VAL A 267 0.66 -4.20 8.30
C VAL A 267 1.60 -4.50 7.13
N THR A 268 2.29 -3.49 6.61
CA THR A 268 3.19 -3.63 5.46
C THR A 268 4.42 -4.46 5.77
N TYR A 269 4.82 -4.56 7.04
CA TYR A 269 5.93 -5.43 7.47
C TYR A 269 5.58 -6.92 7.42
N PHE A 270 4.30 -7.27 7.45
CA PHE A 270 3.87 -8.67 7.36
C PHE A 270 3.75 -9.16 5.91
N ILE A 271 3.65 -8.23 4.95
CA ILE A 271 3.47 -8.55 3.53
C ILE A 271 4.55 -9.49 3.00
N PRO A 272 5.87 -9.24 3.18
CA PRO A 272 6.89 -10.12 2.61
C PRO A 272 6.88 -11.51 3.22
N VAL A 273 6.59 -11.62 4.52
CA VAL A 273 6.54 -12.90 5.24
C VAL A 273 5.39 -13.74 4.68
N ILE A 274 4.22 -13.14 4.50
CA ILE A 274 3.04 -13.81 3.96
C ILE A 274 3.23 -14.12 2.48
N ALA A 275 3.81 -13.21 1.69
CA ALA A 275 4.13 -13.44 0.29
C ALA A 275 5.10 -14.62 0.12
N ALA A 276 6.13 -14.71 0.97
CA ALA A 276 7.06 -15.83 0.99
C ALA A 276 6.37 -17.16 1.33
N ALA A 277 5.57 -17.16 2.40
CA ALA A 277 4.83 -18.35 2.82
C ALA A 277 3.85 -18.82 1.73
N ALA A 278 3.14 -17.88 1.10
CA ALA A 278 2.20 -18.14 0.01
C ALA A 278 2.92 -18.66 -1.26
N GLY A 279 4.04 -18.04 -1.64
CA GLY A 279 4.83 -18.46 -2.81
C GLY A 279 5.36 -19.88 -2.65
N VAL A 280 5.83 -20.24 -1.45
CA VAL A 280 6.39 -21.57 -1.19
C VAL A 280 5.29 -22.62 -1.09
N ALA A 281 4.23 -22.34 -0.33
CA ALA A 281 3.17 -23.30 -0.08
C ALA A 281 2.27 -23.54 -1.30
N VAL A 282 2.02 -22.52 -2.13
CA VAL A 282 1.04 -22.58 -3.22
C VAL A 282 1.70 -22.66 -4.60
N LEU A 283 2.78 -21.90 -4.83
CA LEU A 283 3.48 -21.88 -6.12
C LEU A 283 4.67 -22.85 -6.18
N GLY A 284 5.03 -23.48 -5.06
CA GLY A 284 6.21 -24.35 -4.99
C GLY A 284 7.52 -23.60 -5.18
N GLU A 285 7.57 -22.29 -4.89
CA GLU A 285 8.80 -21.49 -5.02
C GLU A 285 9.89 -22.02 -4.06
N SER A 286 11.09 -22.26 -4.59
CA SER A 286 12.23 -22.69 -3.77
C SER A 286 12.81 -21.51 -2.98
N LEU A 287 12.73 -21.56 -1.65
CA LEU A 287 13.40 -20.60 -0.76
C LEU A 287 14.90 -20.90 -0.71
N ARG A 288 15.70 -20.01 -1.31
CA ARG A 288 17.12 -19.92 -0.95
C ARG A 288 17.23 -19.33 0.45
N TRP A 289 18.21 -19.78 1.24
CA TRP A 289 18.44 -19.27 2.60
C TRP A 289 18.63 -17.75 2.66
N SER A 290 19.11 -17.15 1.56
CA SER A 290 19.35 -15.72 1.40
C SER A 290 18.06 -14.89 1.42
N THR A 291 16.95 -15.47 0.96
CA THR A 291 15.65 -14.81 0.85
C THR A 291 14.99 -14.53 2.21
N PRO A 292 14.80 -15.50 3.12
CA PRO A 292 14.22 -15.23 4.44
C PRO A 292 15.15 -14.39 5.31
N VAL A 293 16.46 -14.62 5.26
CA VAL A 293 17.43 -13.81 6.02
C VAL A 293 17.41 -12.35 5.55
N GLY A 294 17.48 -12.13 4.23
CA GLY A 294 17.42 -10.80 3.66
C GLY A 294 16.09 -10.11 3.93
N ALA A 295 14.95 -10.82 3.88
CA ALA A 295 13.65 -10.28 4.25
C ALA A 295 13.63 -9.78 5.70
N VAL A 296 14.13 -10.56 6.66
CA VAL A 296 14.22 -10.15 8.07
C VAL A 296 15.07 -8.89 8.21
N ILE A 297 16.20 -8.81 7.51
CA ILE A 297 17.10 -7.65 7.54
C ILE A 297 16.42 -6.41 6.93
N VAL A 298 15.72 -6.54 5.79
CA VAL A 298 14.97 -5.44 5.15
C VAL A 298 13.88 -4.93 6.10
N LEU A 299 13.12 -5.84 6.70
CA LEU A 299 12.04 -5.50 7.64
C LEU A 299 12.59 -4.80 8.87
N ALA A 300 13.69 -5.28 9.45
CA ALA A 300 14.35 -4.64 10.59
C ALA A 300 14.87 -3.24 10.22
N GLY A 301 15.49 -3.09 9.05
CA GLY A 301 15.97 -1.79 8.55
C GLY A 301 14.82 -0.80 8.34
N ALA A 302 13.75 -1.24 7.68
CA ALA A 302 12.56 -0.44 7.46
C ALA A 302 11.81 -0.12 8.77
N ALA A 303 11.83 -1.00 9.78
CA ALA A 303 11.29 -0.72 11.11
C ALA A 303 12.08 0.39 11.81
N LEU A 304 13.41 0.32 11.77
CA LEU A 304 14.29 1.34 12.34
C LEU A 304 14.13 2.72 11.70
N THR A 305 13.87 2.80 10.39
CA THR A 305 13.61 4.10 9.73
C THR A 305 12.30 4.75 10.18
N GLN A 306 11.32 3.95 10.60
CA GLN A 306 10.01 4.44 11.05
C GLN A 306 9.94 4.81 12.55
N VAL A 307 10.97 4.48 13.34
CA VAL A 307 11.02 4.88 14.76
C VAL A 307 11.04 6.42 14.86
N ARG A 308 9.96 6.99 15.40
CA ARG A 308 9.90 8.42 15.76
C ARG A 308 10.50 8.58 17.17
N ARG A 309 11.39 9.55 17.34
CA ARG A 309 11.73 10.03 18.69
C ARG A 309 10.47 10.65 19.28
N ARG A 310 10.11 10.28 20.52
CA ARG A 310 9.21 11.10 21.34
C ARG A 310 9.77 12.52 21.37
N PRO A 311 8.94 13.57 21.23
CA PRO A 311 9.38 14.92 21.54
C PRO A 311 10.04 14.90 22.92
N ARG A 312 11.22 15.49 23.06
CA ARG A 312 11.77 15.76 24.38
C ARG A 312 10.85 16.77 25.04
N GLU A 313 9.90 16.31 25.84
CA GLU A 313 9.32 17.13 26.88
C GLU A 313 10.47 17.48 27.84
N GLY A 314 10.81 18.77 27.93
CA GLY A 314 11.80 19.29 28.89
C GLY A 314 13.12 19.75 28.29
N ALA A 315 13.13 20.95 27.70
CA ALA A 315 14.28 21.86 27.72
C ALA A 315 13.74 23.30 27.67
N GLY A 316 12.90 23.63 28.64
CA GLY A 316 12.30 24.94 28.83
C GLY A 316 11.92 25.06 30.29
N ARG A 317 12.93 25.31 31.13
CA ARG A 317 12.90 25.91 32.49
C ARG A 317 14.24 25.65 33.17
N ALA A 318 15.15 26.59 32.98
CA ALA A 318 16.07 27.09 34.00
C ALA A 318 16.46 28.51 33.56
#